data_AF-A0A351TU15-F1
#
_entry.id   AF-A0A351TU15-F1
#
_cell.length_a   1.000
_cell.length_b   1.000
_cell.length_c   1.000
_cell.angle_alpha   90.00
_cell.angle_beta   90.00
_cell.angle_gamma   90.00
#
_symmetry.space_group_name_H-M   'P 1'
#
loop_
_entity.id
_entity.type
_entity.pdbx_description
1 polymer ?
#
loop_
_entity_poly.entity_id
_entity_poly.type
_entity_poly.pdbx_seq_one_letter_code
_entity_poly.pdbx_strand_id
1 'polypeptide(L)'
;MKKFKKIYKNYRHGIPLLVYMAIYLFWFAWLEETNKKNYRVIHVTADDYIPFCEIFIVPYLLWFAYVSIVVLFLFFRNRQEFYRCCAFLFTGMTLFLIISTLWPNGHHLRLAEMPRDNIFTRAVSALWHVDTPTNLWPSIHVYNSMGAHFAVIRSAELENKKAIKLASGIL
;
A
#
# COMPACT_ATOMS: atom_id res chain seq x y z
N MET A 1 30.16 10.60 18.44
CA MET A 1 29.52 9.46 19.15
C MET A 1 28.28 9.80 19.99
N LYS A 2 28.26 10.84 20.85
CA LYS A 2 27.10 11.14 21.72
C LYS A 2 25.79 11.48 20.97
N LYS A 3 25.88 12.21 19.84
CA LYS A 3 24.73 12.56 18.98
C LYS A 3 24.06 11.33 18.36
N PHE A 4 24.85 10.39 17.84
CA PHE A 4 24.37 9.11 17.29
C PHE A 4 23.67 8.24 18.35
N LYS A 5 24.25 8.12 19.56
CA LYS A 5 23.61 7.39 20.67
C LYS A 5 22.25 8.00 21.05
N LYS A 6 22.10 9.33 21.02
CA LYS A 6 20.84 10.03 21.30
C LYS A 6 19.78 9.78 20.21
N ILE A 7 20.17 9.87 18.94
CA ILE A 7 19.28 9.59 17.79
C ILE A 7 18.80 8.13 17.86
N TYR A 8 19.72 7.18 18.04
CA TYR A 8 19.40 5.76 18.15
C TYR A 8 18.42 5.50 19.31
N LYS A 9 18.70 6.03 20.51
CA LYS A 9 17.82 5.85 21.68
C LYS A 9 16.41 6.39 21.42
N ASN A 10 16.29 7.47 20.66
CA ASN A 10 15.01 8.11 20.37
C ASN A 10 14.20 7.36 19.32
N TYR A 11 14.85 6.78 18.30
CA TYR A 11 14.19 6.25 17.09
C TYR A 11 14.36 4.75 16.86
N ARG A 12 15.05 4.01 17.76
CA ARG A 12 15.22 2.55 17.67
C ARG A 12 13.91 1.77 17.53
N HIS A 13 12.78 2.35 17.95
CA HIS A 13 11.45 1.76 17.80
C HIS A 13 11.01 1.62 16.34
N GLY A 14 11.66 2.30 15.39
CA GLY A 14 11.43 2.15 13.95
C GLY A 14 12.22 1.01 13.30
N ILE A 15 13.17 0.40 14.01
CA ILE A 15 13.99 -0.71 13.47
C ILE A 15 13.11 -1.88 13.02
N PRO A 16 12.11 -2.34 13.82
CA PRO A 16 11.21 -3.42 13.37
C PRO A 16 10.49 -3.08 12.06
N LEU A 17 10.08 -1.83 11.86
CA LEU A 17 9.45 -1.39 10.61
C LEU A 17 10.41 -1.51 9.43
N LEU A 18 11.65 -1.02 9.57
CA LEU A 18 12.65 -1.11 8.49
C LEU A 18 12.99 -2.56 8.13
N VAL A 19 13.17 -3.42 9.14
CA VAL A 19 13.43 -4.85 8.93
C VAL A 19 12.26 -5.52 8.23
N TYR A 20 11.03 -5.28 8.69
CA TYR A 20 9.84 -5.85 8.07
C TYR A 20 9.66 -5.37 6.63
N MET A 21 9.85 -4.08 6.36
CA MET A 21 9.77 -3.53 5.00
C MET A 21 10.78 -4.18 4.06
N ALA A 22 12.01 -4.45 4.52
CA ALA A 22 13.01 -5.14 3.70
C ALA A 22 12.57 -6.57 3.35
N ILE A 23 12.05 -7.33 4.33
CA ILE A 23 11.52 -8.69 4.13
C ILE A 23 10.33 -8.65 3.17
N TYR A 24 9.39 -7.73 3.40
CA TYR A 24 8.18 -7.59 2.60
C TYR A 24 8.51 -7.27 1.15
N LEU A 25 9.36 -6.27 0.90
CA LEU A 25 9.74 -5.86 -0.47
C LEU A 25 10.48 -6.97 -1.20
N PHE A 26 11.37 -7.70 -0.51
CA PHE A 26 12.07 -8.83 -1.11
C PHE A 26 11.11 -9.96 -1.49
N TRP A 27 10.21 -10.35 -0.58
CA TRP A 27 9.21 -11.39 -0.86
C TRP A 27 8.25 -10.95 -1.97
N PHE A 28 7.77 -9.70 -1.94
CA PHE A 28 6.90 -9.17 -2.96
C PHE A 28 7.57 -9.15 -4.34
N ALA A 29 8.82 -8.69 -4.44
CA ALA A 29 9.57 -8.72 -5.69
C ALA A 29 9.74 -10.15 -6.23
N TRP A 30 10.00 -11.12 -5.35
CA TRP A 30 10.05 -12.53 -5.73
C TRP A 30 8.71 -13.06 -6.24
N LEU A 31 7.59 -12.64 -5.65
CA LEU A 31 6.24 -12.98 -6.14
C LEU A 31 5.95 -12.35 -7.51
N GLU A 32 6.33 -11.09 -7.71
CA GLU A 32 6.20 -10.39 -8.99
C GLU A 32 6.97 -11.11 -10.11
N GLU A 33 8.11 -11.73 -9.81
CA GLU A 33 8.85 -12.55 -10.78
C GLU A 33 8.26 -13.95 -10.98
N THR A 34 7.82 -14.58 -9.89
CA THR A 34 7.40 -15.99 -9.89
C THR A 34 5.98 -16.17 -10.45
N ASN A 35 5.06 -15.27 -10.13
CA ASN A 35 3.64 -15.39 -10.45
C ASN A 35 3.27 -14.85 -11.84
N LYS A 36 4.24 -14.68 -12.75
CA LYS A 36 4.01 -14.15 -14.11
C LYS A 36 3.20 -15.07 -15.02
N LYS A 37 3.10 -16.37 -14.71
CA LYS A 37 2.43 -17.39 -15.53
C LYS A 37 1.60 -18.32 -14.64
N ASN A 38 0.56 -18.93 -15.23
CA ASN A 38 -0.31 -19.91 -14.57
C ASN A 38 -1.03 -19.41 -13.29
N TYR A 39 -1.24 -18.10 -13.19
CA TYR A 39 -2.06 -17.51 -12.13
C TYR A 39 -3.56 -17.73 -12.39
N ARG A 40 -4.34 -17.68 -11.32
CA ARG A 40 -5.80 -17.70 -11.37
C ARG A 40 -6.30 -16.33 -11.79
N VAL A 41 -7.02 -16.28 -12.92
CA VAL A 41 -7.62 -15.04 -13.40
C VAL A 41 -8.80 -14.68 -12.50
N ILE A 42 -8.76 -13.47 -11.96
CA ILE A 42 -9.87 -12.83 -11.26
C ILE A 42 -10.53 -11.89 -12.27
N HIS A 43 -11.79 -12.18 -12.59
CA HIS A 43 -12.62 -11.38 -13.49
C HIS A 43 -14.08 -11.57 -13.11
N VAL A 44 -14.85 -10.49 -13.21
CA VAL A 44 -16.31 -10.50 -13.13
C VAL A 44 -16.89 -9.77 -14.32
N THR A 45 -18.11 -10.11 -14.72
CA THR A 45 -18.77 -9.52 -15.91
C THR A 45 -18.90 -7.99 -15.84
N ALA A 46 -18.94 -7.42 -14.63
CA ALA A 46 -18.96 -5.97 -14.45
C ALA A 46 -17.69 -5.28 -14.95
N ASP A 47 -16.53 -5.97 -14.92
CA ASP A 47 -15.24 -5.42 -15.33
C ASP A 47 -15.25 -5.01 -16.82
N ASP A 48 -16.01 -5.73 -17.66
CA ASP A 48 -16.09 -5.49 -19.10
C ASP A 48 -16.83 -4.18 -19.46
N TYR A 49 -17.60 -3.64 -18.53
CA TYR A 49 -18.36 -2.39 -18.72
C TYR A 49 -17.65 -1.16 -18.17
N ILE A 50 -16.55 -1.34 -17.43
CA ILE A 50 -15.81 -0.23 -16.82
C ILE A 50 -14.76 0.27 -17.83
N PRO A 51 -14.94 1.47 -18.42
CA PRO A 51 -13.95 1.99 -19.35
C PRO A 51 -12.65 2.35 -18.62
N PHE A 52 -11.52 2.18 -19.32
CA PHE A 52 -10.25 2.69 -18.83
C PHE A 52 -10.32 4.20 -18.58
N CYS A 53 -9.89 4.62 -17.39
CA CYS A 53 -9.95 6.00 -16.95
C CYS A 53 -8.62 6.38 -16.30
N GLU A 54 -7.76 7.06 -17.07
CA GLU A 54 -6.37 7.33 -16.70
C GLU A 54 -6.22 8.19 -15.43
N ILE A 55 -7.23 9.00 -15.08
CA ILE A 55 -7.20 9.89 -13.90
C ILE A 55 -7.04 9.12 -12.58
N PHE A 56 -7.43 7.85 -12.53
CA PHE A 56 -7.34 7.01 -11.32
C PHE A 56 -5.89 6.69 -10.91
N ILE A 57 -4.91 6.97 -11.77
CA ILE A 57 -3.49 6.93 -11.36
C ILE A 57 -3.20 7.92 -10.21
N VAL A 58 -3.93 9.02 -10.13
CA VAL A 58 -3.73 10.05 -9.10
C VAL A 58 -4.06 9.53 -7.70
N PRO A 59 -5.28 9.05 -7.39
CA PRO A 59 -5.58 8.48 -6.08
C PRO A 59 -4.72 7.24 -5.79
N TYR A 60 -4.38 6.44 -6.82
CA TYR A 60 -3.49 5.28 -6.66
C TYR A 60 -2.10 5.69 -6.17
N LEU A 61 -1.48 6.71 -6.75
CA LEU A 61 -0.17 7.20 -6.30
C LEU A 61 -0.26 7.93 -4.95
N LEU A 62 -1.35 8.67 -4.70
CA LEU A 62 -1.59 9.35 -3.42
C LEU A 62 -1.71 8.36 -2.26
N TRP A 63 -2.20 7.14 -2.50
CA TRP A 63 -2.28 6.10 -1.47
C TRP A 63 -0.92 5.82 -0.80
N PHE A 64 0.17 5.75 -1.58
CA PHE A 64 1.52 5.54 -1.03
C PHE A 64 1.92 6.66 -0.07
N ALA A 65 1.61 7.91 -0.43
CA ALA A 65 1.85 9.06 0.42
C ALA A 65 0.97 9.02 1.66
N TYR A 66 -0.32 8.71 1.51
CA TYR A 66 -1.29 8.66 2.60
C TYR A 66 -0.87 7.67 3.71
N VAL A 67 -0.64 6.41 3.35
CA VAL A 67 -0.25 5.37 4.33
C VAL A 67 1.08 5.74 5.00
N SER A 68 2.06 6.22 4.21
CA SER A 68 3.37 6.63 4.74
C SER A 68 3.27 7.82 5.69
N ILE A 69 2.47 8.83 5.36
CA ILE A 69 2.26 10.02 6.21
C ILE A 69 1.62 9.61 7.54
N VAL A 70 0.62 8.73 7.53
CA VAL A 70 -0.02 8.25 8.79
C VAL A 70 0.99 7.50 9.65
N VAL A 71 1.75 6.57 9.07
CA VAL A 71 2.76 5.80 9.81
C VAL A 71 3.85 6.73 10.38
N LEU A 72 4.36 7.67 9.58
CA LEU A 72 5.37 8.64 10.02
C LEU A 72 4.82 9.60 11.09
N PHE A 73 3.59 10.07 10.94
CA PHE A 73 2.93 10.92 11.92
C PHE A 73 2.90 10.23 13.29
N LEU A 74 2.43 8.98 13.34
CA LEU A 74 2.35 8.22 14.59
C LEU A 74 3.75 7.89 15.12
N PHE A 75 4.70 7.58 14.25
CA PHE A 75 6.09 7.34 14.63
C PHE A 75 6.69 8.51 15.44
N PHE A 76 6.46 9.75 15.01
CA PHE A 76 6.98 10.92 15.69
C PHE A 76 6.13 11.37 16.89
N ARG A 77 4.83 11.08 16.89
CA ARG A 77 3.89 11.64 17.88
C ARG A 77 3.53 10.67 19.00
N ASN A 78 3.24 9.41 18.67
CA ASN A 78 2.76 8.43 19.64
C ASN A 78 3.27 7.02 19.33
N ARG A 79 4.29 6.59 20.07
CA ARG A 79 4.93 5.28 19.88
C ARG A 79 3.97 4.10 20.06
N GLN A 80 3.01 4.23 20.98
CA GLN A 80 2.07 3.15 21.26
C GLN A 80 1.07 2.97 20.11
N GLU A 81 0.55 4.08 19.57
CA GLU A 81 -0.31 4.07 18.38
C GLU A 81 0.46 3.63 17.14
N PHE A 82 1.72 4.07 16.99
CA PHE A 82 2.61 3.60 15.93
C PHE A 82 2.76 2.08 15.93
N TYR A 83 3.08 1.46 17.07
CA TYR A 83 3.22 0.01 17.14
C TYR A 83 1.92 -0.74 16.83
N ARG A 84 0.77 -0.22 17.29
CA ARG A 84 -0.54 -0.80 16.96
C ARG A 84 -0.84 -0.71 15.47
N CYS A 85 -0.55 0.44 14.85
CA CYS A 85 -0.70 0.65 13.42
C CYS A 85 0.20 -0.31 12.63
N CYS A 86 1.50 -0.39 12.96
CA CYS A 86 2.44 -1.31 12.33
C CYS A 86 2.01 -2.78 12.51
N ALA A 87 1.58 -3.19 13.70
CA ALA A 87 1.12 -4.57 13.94
C ALA A 87 -0.10 -4.91 13.07
N PHE A 88 -1.04 -3.97 12.91
CA PHE A 88 -2.19 -4.15 12.03
C PHE A 88 -1.74 -4.29 10.58
N LEU A 89 -0.99 -3.31 10.06
CA LEU A 89 -0.50 -3.31 8.68
C LEU A 89 0.31 -4.57 8.36
N PHE A 90 1.27 -4.92 9.22
CA PHE A 90 2.13 -6.09 9.00
C PHE A 90 1.33 -7.39 8.99
N THR A 91 0.27 -7.50 9.80
CA THR A 91 -0.59 -8.69 9.77
C THR A 91 -1.23 -8.86 8.40
N GLY A 92 -1.92 -7.84 7.89
CA GLY A 92 -2.57 -7.92 6.58
C GLY A 92 -1.59 -8.08 5.43
N MET A 93 -0.49 -7.33 5.45
CA MET A 93 0.58 -7.42 4.46
C MET A 93 1.22 -8.80 4.43
N THR A 94 1.45 -9.44 5.59
CA THR A 94 1.99 -10.80 5.66
C THR A 94 0.98 -11.82 5.15
N LEU A 95 -0.30 -11.69 5.52
CA LEU A 95 -1.36 -12.57 5.02
C LEU A 95 -1.49 -12.45 3.50
N PHE A 96 -1.40 -11.24 2.96
CA PHE A 96 -1.38 -11.00 1.51
C PHE A 96 -0.23 -11.74 0.81
N LEU A 97 1.00 -11.67 1.36
CA LEU A 97 2.15 -12.40 0.80
C LEU A 97 1.95 -13.91 0.85
N ILE A 98 1.48 -14.44 1.99
CA ILE A 98 1.23 -15.88 2.16
C ILE A 98 0.18 -16.36 1.15
N ILE A 99 -0.94 -15.66 1.05
CA ILE A 99 -2.02 -16.03 0.12
C ILE A 99 -1.53 -15.95 -1.33
N SER A 100 -0.81 -14.89 -1.70
CA SER A 100 -0.26 -14.74 -3.05
C SER A 100 0.80 -15.80 -3.38
N THR A 101 1.49 -16.33 -2.38
CA THR A 101 2.43 -17.45 -2.54
C THR A 101 1.70 -18.77 -2.79
N LEU A 102 0.61 -19.03 -2.05
CA LEU A 102 -0.13 -20.30 -2.12
C LEU A 102 -1.16 -20.32 -3.25
N TRP A 103 -1.67 -19.15 -3.64
CA TRP A 103 -2.71 -18.97 -4.64
C TRP A 103 -2.39 -17.78 -5.55
N PRO A 104 -1.44 -17.97 -6.50
CA PRO A 104 -1.12 -16.95 -7.49
C PRO A 104 -2.37 -16.50 -8.24
N ASN A 105 -2.62 -15.19 -8.28
CA ASN A 105 -3.80 -14.61 -8.91
C ASN A 105 -3.44 -13.37 -9.74
N GLY A 106 -4.26 -13.04 -10.73
CA GLY A 106 -4.01 -11.97 -11.69
C GLY A 106 -5.26 -11.52 -12.45
N HIS A 107 -5.15 -10.49 -13.29
CA HIS A 107 -6.22 -10.04 -14.19
C HIS A 107 -5.68 -9.67 -15.58
N HIS A 108 -6.58 -9.55 -16.56
CA HIS A 108 -6.25 -9.20 -17.96
C HIS A 108 -6.80 -7.83 -18.39
N LEU A 109 -7.02 -6.93 -17.43
CA LEU A 109 -7.63 -5.60 -17.65
C LEU A 109 -6.63 -4.53 -18.16
N ARG A 110 -5.34 -4.84 -18.22
CA ARG A 110 -4.34 -3.90 -18.75
C ARG A 110 -4.45 -3.82 -20.27
N LEU A 111 -4.44 -2.60 -20.79
CA LEU A 111 -4.51 -2.35 -22.23
C LEU A 111 -3.20 -2.72 -22.91
N ALA A 112 -3.29 -3.24 -24.14
CA ALA A 112 -2.12 -3.49 -24.97
C ALA A 112 -1.50 -2.18 -25.50
N GLU A 113 -2.32 -1.16 -25.73
CA GLU A 113 -1.91 0.17 -26.19
C GLU A 113 -2.71 1.25 -25.45
N MET A 114 -2.05 2.35 -25.10
CA MET A 114 -2.72 3.47 -24.44
C MET A 114 -3.63 4.20 -25.43
N PRO A 115 -4.87 4.53 -25.06
CA PRO A 115 -5.84 5.12 -25.99
C PRO A 115 -5.53 6.58 -26.34
N ARG A 116 -4.65 7.22 -25.57
CA ARG A 116 -4.31 8.65 -25.64
C ARG A 116 -2.88 8.87 -25.16
N ASP A 117 -2.24 9.92 -25.64
CA ASP A 117 -0.96 10.41 -25.10
C ASP A 117 -1.19 11.63 -24.20
N ASN A 118 -1.12 11.42 -22.89
CA ASN A 118 -1.16 12.48 -21.89
C ASN A 118 -0.31 12.08 -20.67
N ILE A 119 -0.14 13.01 -19.73
CA ILE A 119 0.70 12.76 -18.54
C ILE A 119 0.19 11.59 -17.69
N PHE A 120 -1.12 11.36 -17.63
CA PHE A 120 -1.71 10.28 -16.85
C PHE A 120 -1.51 8.93 -17.53
N THR A 121 -1.74 8.81 -18.84
CA THR A 121 -1.47 7.56 -19.57
C THR A 121 0.01 7.21 -19.56
N ARG A 122 0.90 8.20 -19.66
CA ARG A 122 2.35 8.01 -19.48
C ARG A 122 2.71 7.52 -18.07
N ALA A 123 2.06 8.05 -17.04
CA ALA A 123 2.26 7.60 -15.66
C ALA A 123 1.75 6.17 -15.45
N VAL A 124 0.58 5.82 -16.00
CA VAL A 124 0.04 4.46 -15.99
C VAL A 124 0.97 3.49 -16.72
N SER A 125 1.47 3.85 -17.90
CA SER A 125 2.46 3.02 -18.63
C SER A 125 3.72 2.79 -17.81
N ALA A 126 4.26 3.84 -17.17
CA ALA A 126 5.42 3.71 -16.30
C ALA A 126 5.15 2.79 -15.11
N LEU A 127 3.98 2.89 -14.48
CA LEU A 127 3.55 1.98 -13.41
C LEU A 127 3.47 0.53 -13.91
N TRP A 128 2.85 0.30 -15.07
CA TRP A 128 2.70 -1.05 -15.63
C TRP A 128 4.02 -1.70 -16.06
N HIS A 129 5.08 -0.91 -16.25
CA HIS A 129 6.43 -1.44 -16.50
C HIS A 129 7.12 -1.95 -15.23
N VAL A 130 6.77 -1.42 -14.06
CA VAL A 130 7.42 -1.77 -12.78
C VAL A 130 6.62 -2.75 -11.94
N ASP A 131 5.30 -2.81 -12.15
CA ASP A 131 4.36 -3.63 -11.39
C ASP A 131 3.60 -4.53 -12.36
N THR A 132 3.32 -5.79 -12.01
CA THR A 132 2.58 -6.74 -12.88
C THR A 132 1.08 -6.77 -12.53
N PRO A 133 0.19 -7.23 -13.43
CA PRO A 133 -1.24 -7.38 -13.10
C PRO A 133 -1.50 -8.65 -12.27
N THR A 134 -0.63 -8.96 -11.32
CA THR A 134 -0.67 -10.17 -10.49
C THR A 134 -0.63 -9.82 -9.00
N ASN A 135 -0.87 -10.81 -8.13
CA ASN A 135 -0.86 -10.63 -6.67
C ASN A 135 -1.85 -9.55 -6.19
N LEU A 136 -3.13 -9.66 -6.59
CA LEU A 136 -4.12 -8.60 -6.37
C LEU A 136 -5.00 -8.87 -5.14
N TRP A 137 -5.30 -10.15 -4.91
CA TRP A 137 -6.19 -10.60 -3.87
C TRP A 137 -5.44 -11.32 -2.75
N PRO A 138 -5.77 -11.01 -1.47
CA PRO A 138 -6.70 -9.97 -1.01
C PRO A 138 -6.14 -8.55 -1.21
N SER A 139 -7.02 -7.54 -1.32
CA SER A 139 -6.56 -6.18 -1.62
C SER A 139 -5.79 -5.55 -0.46
N ILE A 140 -4.46 -5.42 -0.64
CA ILE A 140 -3.58 -4.71 0.29
C ILE A 140 -3.88 -3.22 0.37
N HIS A 141 -4.29 -2.60 -0.75
CA HIS A 141 -4.60 -1.17 -0.82
C HIS A 141 -5.79 -0.85 0.09
N VAL A 142 -6.86 -1.64 -0.02
CA VAL A 142 -8.04 -1.51 0.85
C VAL A 142 -7.67 -1.75 2.31
N TYR A 143 -6.96 -2.85 2.60
CA TYR A 143 -6.60 -3.18 3.97
C TYR A 143 -5.76 -2.09 4.65
N ASN A 144 -4.73 -1.60 3.96
CA ASN A 144 -3.84 -0.58 4.49
C ASN A 144 -4.53 0.79 4.60
N SER A 145 -5.38 1.16 3.65
CA SER A 145 -6.20 2.39 3.75
C SER A 145 -7.10 2.33 4.98
N MET A 146 -7.77 1.20 5.22
CA MET A 146 -8.58 1.00 6.42
C MET A 146 -7.73 1.04 7.69
N GLY A 147 -6.56 0.42 7.69
CA GLY A 147 -5.60 0.46 8.80
C GLY A 147 -5.14 1.89 9.13
N ALA A 148 -4.75 2.64 8.11
CA ALA A 148 -4.36 4.04 8.22
C ALA A 148 -5.53 4.90 8.72
N HIS A 149 -6.72 4.70 8.17
CA HIS A 149 -7.94 5.41 8.58
C HIS A 149 -8.26 5.13 10.06
N PHE A 150 -8.24 3.86 10.48
CA PHE A 150 -8.46 3.49 11.87
C PHE A 150 -7.43 4.10 12.81
N ALA A 151 -6.18 4.21 12.38
CA ALA A 151 -5.14 4.85 13.16
C ALA A 151 -5.40 6.36 13.29
N VAL A 152 -5.84 7.03 12.22
CA VAL A 152 -6.21 8.46 12.23
C VAL A 152 -7.41 8.73 13.14
N ILE A 153 -8.51 7.98 13.01
CA ILE A 153 -9.74 8.27 13.76
C ILE A 153 -9.59 7.98 15.26
N ARG A 154 -8.73 7.02 15.62
CA ARG A 154 -8.45 6.63 17.01
C ARG A 154 -7.28 7.39 17.63
N SER A 155 -6.56 8.20 16.87
CA SER A 155 -5.41 8.93 17.39
C SER A 155 -5.84 10.04 18.35
N ALA A 156 -5.24 10.04 19.54
CA ALA A 156 -5.47 11.09 20.54
C ALA A 156 -5.04 12.49 20.02
N GLU A 157 -3.96 12.54 19.23
CA GLU A 157 -3.41 13.78 18.65
C GLU A 157 -4.36 14.42 17.62
N LEU A 158 -5.27 13.63 17.05
CA LEU A 158 -6.22 14.07 16.03
C LEU A 158 -7.67 14.10 16.53
N GLU A 159 -7.90 13.94 17.84
CA GLU A 159 -9.24 13.81 18.44
C GLU A 159 -10.23 14.86 17.91
N ASN A 160 -9.82 16.12 17.92
CA ASN A 160 -10.63 17.29 17.53
C ASN A 160 -10.54 17.65 16.04
N LYS A 161 -9.82 16.88 15.22
CA LYS A 161 -9.58 17.18 13.80
C LYS A 161 -10.58 16.46 12.89
N LYS A 162 -11.87 16.81 13.02
CA LYS A 162 -12.98 16.17 12.28
C LYS A 162 -12.78 16.12 10.75
N ALA A 163 -12.27 17.21 10.16
CA ALA A 163 -12.00 17.26 8.73
C ALA A 163 -10.92 16.26 8.28
N ILE A 164 -9.86 16.08 9.07
CA ILE A 164 -8.79 15.11 8.78
C ILE A 164 -9.32 13.68 8.87
N LYS A 165 -10.13 13.40 9.91
CA LYS A 165 -10.77 12.09 10.09
C LYS A 165 -11.73 11.74 8.95
N LEU A 166 -12.44 12.72 8.40
CA LEU A 166 -13.31 12.50 7.24
C LEU A 166 -12.48 12.29 5.98
N ALA A 167 -11.48 13.14 5.74
CA ALA A 167 -10.61 13.04 4.57
C ALA A 167 -9.84 11.72 4.52
N SER A 168 -9.41 11.19 5.67
CA SER A 168 -8.72 9.90 5.75
C SER A 168 -9.62 8.71 5.41
N GLY A 169 -10.94 8.89 5.26
CA GLY A 169 -11.86 7.83 4.83
C GLY A 169 -12.09 7.79 3.32
N ILE A 170 -11.50 8.72 2.57
CA ILE A 170 -11.70 8.86 1.12
C ILE A 170 -10.55 8.21 0.33
N LEU A 171 -9.35 8.14 0.91
CA LEU A 171 -8.13 7.53 0.36
C LEU A 171 -7.84 6.18 1.04
#